data_AF-A0A3S3Q7I3-F1
#
_entry.id   AF-A0A3S3Q7I3-F1
#
_cell.length_a   1.000
_cell.length_b   1.000
_cell.length_c   1.000
_cell.angle_alpha   90.00
_cell.angle_beta   90.00
_cell.angle_gamma   90.00
#
_symmetry.space_group_name_H-M   'P 1'
#
loop_
_entity.id
_entity.type
_entity.pdbx_description
1 polymer ?
#
loop_
_entity_poly.entity_id
_entity_poly.type
_entity_poly.pdbx_seq_one_letter_code
_entity_poly.pdbx_strand_id
1 'polypeptide(L)'
;MKNKGIIWLVALFVIIALAYTGYSYLHKDGSEKEKYKNYISAKAVIDQKLPERVTRYGAKQAHYTITITDAKGEKIIRYNCELGGNLKEKDTVTVYYDPNDPNGSEVTTKIP
;
A
#
# COMPACT_ATOMS: atom_id res chain seq x y z
N MET A 1 -42.36 12.08 31.72
CA MET A 1 -42.61 11.46 30.40
C MET A 1 -41.27 11.05 29.81
N LYS A 2 -41.05 9.75 29.56
CA LYS A 2 -39.77 9.22 29.06
C LYS A 2 -39.52 9.79 27.65
N ASN A 3 -38.35 10.40 27.43
CA ASN A 3 -37.89 10.97 26.15
C ASN A 3 -37.64 9.88 25.09
N LYS A 4 -38.69 9.15 24.72
CA LYS A 4 -38.65 8.08 23.72
C LYS A 4 -38.17 8.61 22.36
N GLY A 5 -38.49 9.87 22.02
CA GLY A 5 -38.04 10.50 20.78
C GLY A 5 -36.52 10.66 20.68
N ILE A 6 -35.84 11.05 21.77
CA ILE A 6 -34.38 11.23 21.78
C ILE A 6 -33.67 9.88 21.63
N ILE A 7 -34.17 8.82 22.28
CA ILE A 7 -33.61 7.47 22.19
C ILE A 7 -33.71 6.93 20.76
N TRP A 8 -34.85 7.14 20.08
CA TRP A 8 -35.03 6.76 18.68
C TRP A 8 -34.12 7.54 17.72
N LEU A 9 -33.90 8.84 17.98
CA LEU A 9 -32.99 9.67 17.20
C LEU A 9 -31.53 9.23 17.33
N VAL A 10 -31.09 8.93 18.56
CA VAL A 10 -29.74 8.41 18.81
C VAL A 10 -29.55 7.04 18.15
N ALA A 11 -30.54 6.15 18.24
CA ALA A 11 -30.49 4.84 17.58
C ALA A 11 -30.37 4.96 16.05
N LEU A 12 -31.11 5.89 15.43
CA LEU A 12 -31.04 6.15 13.99
C LEU A 12 -29.62 6.61 13.57
N PHE A 13 -29.03 7.55 14.31
CA PHE A 13 -27.68 8.04 14.02
C PHE A 13 -26.62 6.95 14.15
N VAL A 14 -26.73 6.08 15.17
CA VAL A 14 -25.81 4.96 15.35
C VAL A 14 -25.93 3.96 14.20
N ILE A 15 -27.14 3.66 13.73
CA ILE A 15 -27.35 2.76 12.59
C ILE A 15 -26.75 3.34 11.30
N ILE A 16 -26.97 4.63 11.03
CA ILE A 16 -26.40 5.30 9.84
C ILE A 16 -24.86 5.31 9.91
N ALA A 17 -24.29 5.61 11.08
CA ALA A 17 -22.85 5.58 11.29
C ALA A 17 -22.27 4.18 11.02
N LEU A 18 -22.88 3.13 11.58
CA LEU A 18 -22.44 1.75 11.37
C LEU A 18 -22.57 1.32 9.90
N ALA A 19 -23.65 1.69 9.23
CA ALA A 19 -23.85 1.41 7.81
C ALA A 19 -22.80 2.12 6.94
N TYR A 20 -22.50 3.38 7.24
CA TYR A 20 -21.47 4.15 6.52
C TYR A 20 -20.08 3.58 6.74
N THR A 21 -19.71 3.26 7.98
CA THR A 21 -18.42 2.65 8.31
C THR A 21 -18.29 1.28 7.65
N GLY A 22 -19.35 0.45 7.68
CA GLY A 22 -19.37 -0.86 7.03
C GLY A 22 -19.22 -0.79 5.51
N TYR A 23 -19.97 0.11 4.86
CA TYR A 23 -19.88 0.30 3.41
C TYR A 23 -18.50 0.84 2.99
N SER A 24 -17.98 1.83 3.72
CA SER A 24 -16.65 2.39 3.44
C SER A 24 -15.54 1.35 3.56
N TYR A 25 -15.62 0.46 4.56
CA TYR A 25 -14.64 -0.60 4.75
C TYR A 25 -14.69 -1.65 3.63
N LEU A 26 -15.89 -2.14 3.28
CA LEU A 26 -16.06 -3.12 2.20
C LEU A 26 -15.64 -2.59 0.83
N HIS A 27 -15.92 -1.31 0.54
CA HIS A 27 -15.52 -0.70 -0.72
C HIS A 27 -14.00 -0.54 -0.82
N LYS A 28 -13.35 -0.20 0.29
CA LYS A 28 -11.89 -0.09 0.36
C LYS A 28 -11.21 -1.45 0.09
N ASP A 29 -11.67 -2.51 0.76
CA ASP A 29 -11.14 -3.87 0.55
C ASP A 29 -11.35 -4.37 -0.89
N GLY A 30 -12.48 -4.06 -1.52
CA GLY A 30 -12.73 -4.38 -2.93
C GLY A 30 -11.76 -3.65 -3.86
N SER A 31 -11.55 -2.36 -3.63
CA SER A 31 -10.68 -1.52 -4.47
C SER A 31 -9.20 -1.90 -4.40
N GLU A 32 -8.69 -2.29 -3.23
CA GLU A 32 -7.29 -2.73 -3.09
C GLU A 32 -7.06 -4.07 -3.79
N LYS A 33 -7.99 -5.03 -3.64
CA LYS A 33 -7.93 -6.32 -4.34
C LYS A 33 -7.96 -6.18 -5.85
N GLU A 34 -8.75 -5.24 -6.37
CA GLU A 34 -8.83 -4.99 -7.80
C GLU A 34 -7.56 -4.31 -8.33
N LYS A 35 -7.03 -3.32 -7.61
CA LYS A 35 -5.79 -2.61 -7.96
C LYS A 35 -4.60 -3.55 -8.07
N TYR A 36 -4.49 -4.53 -7.18
CA TYR A 36 -3.33 -5.43 -7.11
C TYR A 36 -3.57 -6.81 -7.72
N LYS A 37 -4.68 -7.02 -8.44
CA LYS A 37 -5.08 -8.34 -8.99
C LYS A 37 -4.02 -9.00 -9.88
N ASN A 38 -3.24 -8.20 -10.61
CA ASN A 38 -2.23 -8.69 -11.55
C ASN A 38 -0.81 -8.69 -10.97
N TYR A 39 -0.66 -8.32 -9.69
CA TYR A 39 0.66 -8.20 -9.10
C TYR A 39 1.29 -9.58 -8.89
N ILE A 40 2.53 -9.72 -9.32
CA ILE A 40 3.32 -10.94 -9.13
C ILE A 40 4.47 -10.67 -8.16
N SER A 41 4.88 -11.69 -7.43
CA SER A 41 6.07 -11.62 -6.58
C SER A 41 7.34 -11.75 -7.42
N ALA A 42 8.30 -10.86 -7.22
CA ALA A 42 9.63 -10.95 -7.81
C ALA A 42 10.72 -10.61 -6.78
N LYS A 43 11.94 -11.04 -7.08
CA LYS A 43 13.12 -10.66 -6.29
C LYS A 43 13.64 -9.32 -6.81
N ALA A 44 13.90 -8.40 -5.90
CA ALA A 44 14.55 -7.14 -6.20
C ALA A 44 15.81 -6.96 -5.35
N VAL A 45 16.81 -6.32 -5.94
CA VAL A 45 18.03 -5.91 -5.23
C VAL A 45 17.96 -4.40 -5.00
N ILE A 46 18.34 -3.97 -3.80
CA ILE A 46 18.46 -2.54 -3.49
C ILE A 46 19.74 -2.00 -4.13
N ASP A 47 19.61 -1.15 -5.14
CA ASP A 47 20.75 -0.53 -5.79
C ASP A 47 21.27 0.66 -4.99
N GLN A 48 20.34 1.48 -4.47
CA GLN A 48 20.67 2.69 -3.73
C GLN A 48 19.59 3.03 -2.70
N LYS A 49 20.00 3.41 -1.48
CA LYS A 49 19.11 4.04 -0.51
C LYS A 49 19.10 5.55 -0.73
N LEU A 50 17.93 6.12 -0.98
CA LEU A 50 17.79 7.57 -1.16
C LEU A 50 17.81 8.29 0.21
N PRO A 51 18.19 9.58 0.25
CA PRO A 51 18.23 10.35 1.49
C PRO A 51 16.89 10.36 2.20
N GLU A 52 16.92 10.19 3.52
CA GLU A 52 15.72 10.20 4.34
C GLU A 52 15.05 11.57 4.30
N ARG A 53 13.73 11.58 4.10
CA ARG A 53 12.95 12.81 4.02
C ARG A 53 12.33 13.06 5.38
N VAL A 54 12.81 14.09 6.08
CA VAL A 54 12.20 14.56 7.32
C VAL A 54 11.20 15.66 6.99
N THR A 55 9.98 15.52 7.50
CA THR A 55 8.94 16.55 7.38
C THR A 55 8.62 17.13 8.76
N ARG A 56 7.87 18.25 8.80
CA ARG A 56 7.38 18.83 10.07
C ARG A 56 6.60 17.84 10.95
N TYR A 57 6.10 16.75 10.37
CA TYR A 57 5.30 15.72 11.03
C TYR A 57 6.09 14.44 11.35
N GLY A 58 7.42 14.47 11.17
CA GLY A 58 8.30 13.33 11.45
C GLY A 58 8.97 12.75 10.20
N ALA A 59 9.65 11.63 10.42
CA ALA A 59 10.34 10.88 9.38
C ALA A 59 9.33 10.23 8.42
N LYS A 60 9.50 10.45 7.12
CA LYS A 60 8.78 9.69 6.10
C LYS A 60 9.49 8.37 5.81
N GLN A 61 8.76 7.46 5.19
CA GLN A 61 9.28 6.18 4.74
C GLN A 61 10.50 6.39 3.82
N ALA A 62 11.48 5.50 3.92
CA ALA A 62 12.68 5.55 3.10
C ALA A 62 12.34 5.17 1.65
N HIS A 63 13.02 5.81 0.70
CA HIS A 63 12.89 5.51 -0.72
C HIS A 63 14.15 4.82 -1.24
N TYR A 64 13.99 3.98 -2.25
CA TYR A 64 15.05 3.16 -2.80
C TYR A 64 15.02 3.17 -4.32
N THR A 65 16.20 3.09 -4.93
CA THR A 65 16.34 2.60 -6.30
C THR A 65 16.57 1.09 -6.22
N ILE A 66 15.81 0.32 -6.99
CA ILE A 66 15.85 -1.13 -6.97
C ILE A 66 15.89 -1.71 -8.37
N THR A 67 16.51 -2.89 -8.50
CA THR A 67 16.47 -3.68 -9.72
C THR A 67 15.67 -4.95 -9.45
N ILE A 68 14.51 -5.05 -10.10
CA ILE A 68 13.64 -6.23 -10.06
C ILE A 68 14.15 -7.22 -11.12
N THR A 69 14.25 -8.50 -10.75
CA THR A 69 14.48 -9.59 -11.70
C THR A 69 13.16 -10.33 -11.92
N ASP A 70 12.59 -10.20 -13.12
CA ASP A 70 11.36 -10.89 -13.51
C ASP A 70 11.57 -12.41 -13.58
N ALA A 71 10.48 -13.19 -13.59
CA ALA A 71 10.47 -14.64 -13.80
C ALA A 71 11.17 -15.06 -15.11
N LYS A 72 11.19 -14.16 -16.12
CA LYS A 72 11.91 -14.36 -17.39
C LYS A 72 13.41 -14.04 -17.31
N GLY A 73 13.90 -13.54 -16.16
CA GLY A 73 15.28 -13.11 -15.97
C GLY A 73 15.58 -11.68 -16.44
N GLU A 74 14.55 -10.94 -16.89
CA GLU A 74 14.69 -9.54 -17.30
C GLU A 74 14.91 -8.64 -16.08
N LYS A 75 15.79 -7.63 -16.24
CA LYS A 75 16.10 -6.66 -15.19
C LYS A 75 15.31 -5.38 -15.42
N ILE A 76 14.49 -5.01 -14.43
CA ILE A 76 13.66 -3.81 -14.45
C ILE A 76 14.15 -2.88 -13.35
N ILE A 77 14.67 -1.71 -13.72
CA ILE A 77 15.15 -0.71 -12.76
C ILE A 77 13.99 0.19 -12.36
N ARG A 78 13.74 0.33 -11.07
CA ARG A 78 12.72 1.20 -10.51
C ARG A 78 13.36 2.22 -9.58
N TYR A 79 12.94 3.47 -9.73
CA TYR A 79 13.46 4.59 -8.97
C TYR A 79 12.44 5.04 -7.93
N ASN A 80 12.95 5.58 -6.81
CA ASN A 80 12.15 6.26 -5.81
C ASN A 80 11.02 5.42 -5.18
N CYS A 81 11.24 4.10 -5.04
CA CYS A 81 10.28 3.16 -4.47
C CYS A 81 10.20 3.28 -2.94
N GLU A 82 9.00 3.43 -2.39
CA GLU A 82 8.75 3.43 -0.94
C GLU A 82 8.65 1.99 -0.44
N LEU A 83 9.75 1.45 0.10
CA LEU A 83 9.79 0.09 0.63
C LEU A 83 9.69 0.11 2.15
N GLY A 84 8.97 -0.85 2.73
CA GLY A 84 8.84 -0.95 4.19
C GLY A 84 10.13 -1.45 4.83
N GLY A 85 10.56 -0.80 5.92
CA GLY A 85 11.73 -1.21 6.70
C GLY A 85 12.99 -0.37 6.42
N ASN A 86 14.10 -0.75 7.05
CA ASN A 86 15.40 -0.10 6.86
C ASN A 86 16.36 -1.03 6.12
N LEU A 87 16.25 -1.02 4.79
CA LEU A 87 17.04 -1.85 3.89
C LEU A 87 18.37 -1.17 3.55
N LYS A 88 19.41 -1.97 3.29
CA LYS A 88 20.73 -1.52 2.87
C LYS A 88 20.95 -1.81 1.39
N GLU A 89 21.91 -1.10 0.79
CA GLU A 89 22.34 -1.39 -0.57
C GLU A 89 22.83 -2.84 -0.69
N LYS A 90 22.50 -3.47 -1.81
CA LYS A 90 22.73 -4.90 -2.14
C LYS A 90 21.86 -5.89 -1.36
N ASP A 91 21.00 -5.44 -0.44
CA ASP A 91 20.00 -6.32 0.14
C ASP A 91 19.06 -6.84 -0.95
N THR A 92 18.65 -8.09 -0.82
CA THR A 92 17.64 -8.70 -1.69
C THR A 92 16.32 -8.76 -0.95
N VAL A 93 15.25 -8.28 -1.59
CA VAL A 93 13.90 -8.23 -1.04
C VAL A 93 12.90 -8.83 -2.02
N THR A 94 11.82 -9.38 -1.49
CA THR A 94 10.66 -9.75 -2.30
C THR A 94 9.76 -8.54 -2.46
N VAL A 95 9.43 -8.21 -3.71
CA VAL A 95 8.52 -7.13 -4.06
C VAL A 95 7.38 -7.67 -4.92
N TYR A 96 6.28 -6.94 -4.94
CA TYR A 96 5.14 -7.19 -5.80
C TYR A 96 5.00 -6.02 -6.78
N TYR A 97 4.86 -6.34 -8.06
CA TYR A 97 4.68 -5.37 -9.14
C TYR A 97 3.77 -5.93 -10.22
N ASP A 98 3.18 -5.07 -11.06
CA ASP A 98 2.40 -5.51 -12.23
C ASP A 98 3.36 -5.72 -13.42
N PRO A 99 3.50 -6.94 -13.94
CA PRO A 99 4.36 -7.22 -15.09
C PRO A 99 3.79 -6.66 -16.41
N ASN A 100 2.49 -6.31 -16.46
CA ASN A 100 1.87 -5.69 -17.64
C ASN A 100 2.15 -4.18 -17.71
N ASP A 101 2.49 -3.57 -16.57
CA ASP A 101 3.01 -2.20 -16.50
C ASP A 101 4.27 -2.15 -15.61
N PRO A 102 5.40 -2.66 -16.11
CA PRO A 102 6.60 -2.85 -15.30
C PRO A 102 7.26 -1.54 -14.84
N ASN A 103 6.93 -0.40 -15.46
CA ASN A 103 7.53 0.90 -15.17
C ASN A 103 6.57 1.88 -14.48
N GLY A 104 5.26 1.78 -14.72
CA GLY A 104 4.26 2.70 -14.17
C GLY A 104 3.58 2.19 -12.89
N SER A 105 3.51 0.88 -12.68
CA SER A 105 2.82 0.29 -11.52
C SER A 105 3.55 0.54 -10.21
N GLU A 106 2.83 0.74 -9.10
CA GLU A 106 3.43 0.86 -7.77
C GLU A 106 4.19 -0.43 -7.41
N VAL A 107 5.30 -0.33 -6.67
CA VAL A 107 6.02 -1.50 -6.15
C VAL A 107 5.81 -1.57 -4.65
N THR A 108 5.37 -2.72 -4.14
CA THR A 108 5.09 -2.92 -2.71
C THR A 108 5.83 -4.13 -2.16
N THR A 109 6.20 -4.11 -0.88
CA THR A 109 6.74 -5.27 -0.14
C THR A 109 5.69 -6.01 0.66
N LYS A 110 4.47 -5.47 0.75
CA LYS A 110 3.34 -6.16 1.39
C LYS A 110 2.68 -7.08 0.38
N ILE A 111 2.30 -8.26 0.84
CA ILE A 111 1.45 -9.17 0.07
C ILE A 111 0.14 -8.42 -0.21
N PRO A 112 -0.20 -8.17 -1.49
CA PRO A 112 -1.48 -7.58 -1.85
C PRO A 112 -2.66 -8.52 -1.61
#